data_AF-A0A2V4BXX1-F1
#
_entry.id   AF-A0A2V4BXX1-F1
#
_cell.length_a   1.000
_cell.length_b   1.000
_cell.length_c   1.000
_cell.angle_alpha   90.00
_cell.angle_beta   90.00
_cell.angle_gamma   90.00
#
_symmetry.space_group_name_H-M   'P 1'
#
loop_
_entity.id
_entity.type
_entity.pdbx_description
1 polymer ?
#
loop_
_entity_poly.entity_id
_entity_poly.type
_entity_poly.pdbx_seq_one_letter_code
_entity_poly.pdbx_strand_id
1 'polypeptide(L)'
;MKKITLLILIGFMMNACSSDDNKNNSSDYYNYITKKSVVSAINFMPEEIYPGADASKSPVLKLKLITEEEFPCINFGISTTQFAKGNELIVRIDKIAEPGGCFTAIGPAISYIDLPENTDKITFINGDKIDQYSIDITAQKIAIALIEKHFTTSLYNKTFRIPTNSFAYVCGTNKNNTEIYNAFYTLVKQNPDFTEFEFEGEGRIPYPETTNGNWVNHPSKFFKYKDVKEFNKLAAILNNYSAANIEKNSGVSISIYGWNNIKFHSWLEN
;
A
#
# COMPACT_ATOMS: atom_id res chain seq x y z
N MET A 1 -19.36 -71.52 -50.80
CA MET A 1 -20.29 -70.39 -50.48
C MET A 1 -19.74 -69.69 -49.24
N LYS A 2 -19.31 -68.43 -49.40
CA LYS A 2 -18.62 -67.64 -48.38
C LYS A 2 -19.58 -67.24 -47.25
N LYS A 3 -19.27 -67.59 -46.00
CA LYS A 3 -19.98 -67.09 -44.81
C LYS A 3 -19.38 -65.72 -44.46
N ILE A 4 -20.23 -64.69 -44.48
CA ILE A 4 -19.90 -63.33 -44.09
C ILE A 4 -20.10 -63.22 -42.58
N THR A 5 -19.02 -62.90 -41.86
CA THR A 5 -19.04 -62.59 -40.43
C THR A 5 -19.46 -61.13 -40.26
N LEU A 6 -20.60 -60.88 -39.63
CA LEU A 6 -21.08 -59.54 -39.31
C LEU A 6 -20.52 -59.14 -37.93
N LEU A 7 -19.56 -58.20 -37.90
CA LEU A 7 -19.09 -57.56 -36.67
C LEU A 7 -20.11 -56.50 -36.23
N ILE A 8 -20.64 -56.63 -35.01
CA ILE A 8 -21.44 -55.59 -34.36
C ILE A 8 -20.46 -54.66 -33.63
N LEU A 9 -20.30 -53.43 -34.13
CA LEU A 9 -19.61 -52.35 -33.43
C LEU A 9 -20.53 -51.80 -32.33
N ILE A 10 -20.13 -51.99 -31.08
CA ILE A 10 -20.73 -51.33 -29.92
C ILE A 10 -20.19 -49.91 -29.87
N GLY A 11 -21.03 -48.91 -30.19
CA GLY A 11 -20.71 -47.51 -30.02
C GLY A 11 -20.73 -47.13 -28.54
N PHE A 12 -19.56 -46.87 -27.97
CA PHE A 12 -19.44 -46.13 -26.72
C PHE A 12 -19.81 -44.67 -26.97
N MET A 13 -21.03 -44.25 -26.61
CA MET A 13 -21.30 -42.83 -26.40
C MET A 13 -20.61 -42.41 -25.11
N MET A 14 -19.41 -41.85 -25.22
CA MET A 14 -18.85 -41.06 -24.13
C MET A 14 -19.65 -39.76 -24.06
N ASN A 15 -20.51 -39.67 -23.03
CA ASN A 15 -20.99 -38.39 -22.52
C ASN A 15 -19.77 -37.64 -21.98
N ALA A 16 -19.09 -36.89 -22.85
CA ALA A 16 -18.27 -35.78 -22.43
C ALA A 16 -19.22 -34.63 -22.06
N CYS A 17 -19.76 -34.67 -20.84
CA CYS A 17 -20.11 -33.42 -20.17
C CYS A 17 -18.80 -32.67 -19.97
N SER A 18 -18.42 -31.82 -20.93
CA SER A 18 -17.53 -30.72 -20.63
C SER A 18 -18.29 -29.85 -19.63
N SER A 19 -17.93 -29.95 -18.35
CA SER A 19 -18.23 -28.92 -17.38
C SER A 19 -17.49 -27.67 -17.84
N ASP A 20 -18.19 -26.92 -18.68
CA ASP A 20 -17.82 -25.61 -19.18
C ASP A 20 -18.04 -24.61 -18.02
N ASP A 21 -17.32 -24.81 -16.91
CA ASP A 21 -17.39 -24.04 -15.66
C ASP A 21 -16.64 -22.69 -15.77
N ASN A 22 -16.47 -22.18 -16.99
CA ASN A 22 -15.80 -20.91 -17.27
C ASN A 22 -16.70 -19.98 -18.10
N LYS A 23 -17.97 -19.85 -17.70
CA LYS A 23 -18.88 -18.83 -18.23
C LYS A 23 -19.16 -17.78 -17.15
N ASN A 24 -18.47 -16.65 -17.27
CA ASN A 24 -18.74 -15.33 -16.68
C ASN A 24 -19.55 -15.29 -15.37
N ASN A 25 -18.83 -15.09 -14.26
CA ASN A 25 -19.27 -14.79 -12.89
C ASN A 25 -20.23 -13.58 -12.71
N SER A 26 -20.79 -13.01 -13.78
CA SER A 26 -21.70 -11.86 -13.69
C SER A 26 -22.97 -12.16 -12.86
N SER A 27 -23.41 -13.43 -12.80
CA SER A 27 -24.54 -13.85 -11.96
C SER A 27 -24.29 -13.60 -10.47
N ASP A 28 -23.07 -13.84 -10.00
CA ASP A 28 -22.72 -13.82 -8.58
C ASP A 28 -22.65 -12.40 -8.01
N TYR A 29 -22.49 -11.41 -8.89
CA TYR A 29 -22.37 -10.00 -8.54
C TYR A 29 -23.52 -9.13 -9.06
N TYR A 30 -24.54 -9.74 -9.67
CA TYR A 30 -25.66 -9.01 -10.28
C TYR A 30 -26.31 -8.00 -9.33
N ASN A 31 -26.43 -8.34 -8.05
CA ASN A 31 -27.02 -7.48 -7.01
C ASN A 31 -26.16 -6.24 -6.66
N TYR A 32 -24.89 -6.22 -7.08
CA TYR A 32 -23.98 -5.11 -6.82
C TYR A 32 -23.76 -4.21 -8.04
N ILE A 33 -24.00 -4.72 -9.25
CA ILE A 33 -23.78 -4.00 -10.51
C ILE A 33 -24.67 -2.76 -10.60
N THR A 34 -24.09 -1.66 -11.07
CA THR A 34 -24.83 -0.46 -11.49
C THR A 34 -24.71 -0.31 -13.01
N LYS A 35 -25.66 0.34 -13.68
CA LYS A 35 -25.62 0.41 -15.16
C LYS A 35 -24.63 1.42 -15.73
N LYS A 36 -24.00 2.24 -14.89
CA LYS A 36 -23.16 3.36 -15.33
C LYS A 36 -21.82 3.32 -14.61
N SER A 37 -20.74 3.14 -15.36
CA SER A 37 -19.40 3.37 -14.84
C SER A 37 -19.19 4.86 -14.53
N VAL A 38 -18.48 5.13 -13.45
CA VAL A 38 -18.27 6.49 -12.92
C VAL A 38 -16.83 6.97 -13.04
N VAL A 39 -15.92 6.07 -13.39
CA VAL A 39 -14.50 6.35 -13.62
C VAL A 39 -13.98 5.51 -14.78
N SER A 40 -12.97 6.01 -15.49
CA SER A 40 -12.30 5.27 -16.57
C SER A 40 -11.33 4.21 -16.03
N ALA A 41 -10.51 4.60 -15.06
CA ALA A 41 -9.48 3.74 -14.46
C ALA A 41 -9.20 4.08 -12.99
N ILE A 42 -8.87 3.06 -12.20
CA ILE A 42 -8.45 3.17 -10.81
C ILE A 42 -7.12 2.44 -10.61
N ASN A 43 -6.14 3.14 -10.06
CA ASN A 43 -4.99 2.54 -9.43
C ASN A 43 -5.29 2.19 -7.98
N PHE A 44 -4.80 1.06 -7.49
CA PHE A 44 -4.95 0.70 -6.09
C PHE A 44 -3.69 0.11 -5.48
N MET A 45 -3.58 0.20 -4.15
CA MET A 45 -2.56 -0.51 -3.39
C MET A 45 -2.97 -0.70 -1.94
N PRO A 46 -2.48 -1.75 -1.26
CA PRO A 46 -2.56 -1.83 0.18
C PRO A 46 -1.63 -0.79 0.82
N GLU A 47 -2.12 -0.13 1.86
CA GLU A 47 -1.36 0.86 2.62
C GLU A 47 -1.72 0.77 4.10
N GLU A 48 -0.69 0.76 4.94
CA GLU A 48 -0.85 0.90 6.38
C GLU A 48 -0.87 2.38 6.75
N ILE A 49 -1.99 2.85 7.29
CA ILE A 49 -2.19 4.24 7.69
C ILE A 49 -2.42 4.37 9.19
N TYR A 50 -2.14 5.53 9.76
CA TYR A 50 -2.37 5.78 11.18
C TYR A 50 -3.75 6.42 11.41
N PRO A 51 -4.61 5.85 12.27
CA PRO A 51 -5.95 6.38 12.48
C PRO A 51 -5.93 7.66 13.34
N GLY A 52 -6.19 8.80 12.71
CA GLY A 52 -6.24 10.10 13.37
C GLY A 52 -4.87 10.77 13.56
N ALA A 53 -4.83 11.89 14.28
CA ALA A 53 -3.63 12.68 14.49
C ALA A 53 -2.78 12.22 15.70
N ASP A 54 -3.30 11.30 16.52
CA ASP A 54 -2.64 10.89 17.75
C ASP A 54 -1.37 10.08 17.46
N ALA A 55 -0.23 10.56 17.94
CA ALA A 55 0.98 9.76 18.05
C ALA A 55 0.72 8.60 19.03
N SER A 56 1.21 7.40 18.72
CA SER A 56 1.09 6.12 19.48
C SER A 56 0.04 5.09 19.00
N LYS A 57 -0.75 5.38 17.96
CA LYS A 57 -1.65 4.36 17.40
C LYS A 57 -0.91 3.44 16.42
N SER A 58 -1.22 2.16 16.52
CA SER A 58 -0.76 1.17 15.54
C SER A 58 -1.34 1.47 14.16
N PRO A 59 -0.58 1.18 13.09
CA PRO A 59 -1.11 1.34 11.74
C PRO A 59 -2.27 0.37 11.50
N VAL A 60 -3.23 0.79 10.69
CA VAL A 60 -4.34 -0.03 10.22
C VAL A 60 -4.18 -0.28 8.73
N LEU A 61 -4.42 -1.52 8.32
CA LEU A 61 -4.34 -1.90 6.92
C LEU A 61 -5.57 -1.37 6.14
N LYS A 62 -5.31 -0.62 5.08
CA LYS A 62 -6.31 -0.08 4.18
C LYS A 62 -6.00 -0.44 2.74
N LEU A 63 -7.01 -0.37 1.89
CA LEU A 63 -6.90 -0.37 0.45
C LEU A 63 -7.05 1.08 -0.04
N LYS A 64 -5.97 1.64 -0.58
CA LYS A 64 -5.97 2.96 -1.20
C LYS A 64 -6.44 2.84 -2.64
N LEU A 65 -7.41 3.65 -3.02
CA LEU A 65 -7.87 3.82 -4.40
C LEU A 65 -7.48 5.21 -4.90
N ILE A 66 -7.02 5.30 -6.14
CA ILE A 66 -6.55 6.52 -6.78
C ILE A 66 -7.05 6.52 -8.21
N THR A 67 -7.72 7.57 -8.65
CA THR A 67 -8.05 7.72 -10.08
C THR A 67 -6.81 7.98 -10.91
N GLU A 68 -6.81 7.56 -12.18
CA GLU A 68 -5.82 8.05 -13.15
C GLU A 68 -6.15 9.47 -13.62
N GLU A 69 -7.43 9.84 -13.62
CA GLU A 69 -7.89 11.19 -13.90
C GLU A 69 -7.53 12.15 -12.76
N GLU A 70 -7.09 13.36 -13.13
CA GLU A 70 -6.87 14.47 -12.22
C GLU A 70 -8.08 15.39 -12.16
N PHE A 71 -8.36 15.90 -10.96
CA PHE A 71 -9.48 16.79 -10.68
C PHE A 71 -8.97 18.17 -10.26
N PRO A 72 -9.79 19.22 -10.43
CA PRO A 72 -9.40 20.60 -10.11
C PRO A 72 -8.96 20.84 -8.66
N CYS A 73 -9.33 19.95 -7.73
CA CYS A 73 -8.94 20.04 -6.31
C CYS A 73 -8.39 18.70 -5.82
N ILE A 74 -7.28 18.76 -5.07
CA ILE A 74 -6.54 17.59 -4.58
C ILE A 74 -7.31 16.78 -3.52
N ASN A 75 -8.37 17.37 -2.96
CA ASN A 75 -9.22 16.75 -1.96
C ASN A 75 -10.51 16.14 -2.53
N PHE A 76 -10.55 15.84 -3.84
CA PHE A 76 -11.59 14.99 -4.42
C PHE A 76 -11.51 13.57 -3.86
N GLY A 77 -12.68 12.96 -3.65
CA GLY A 77 -12.81 11.61 -3.09
C GLY A 77 -13.39 10.60 -4.07
N ILE A 78 -13.18 9.31 -3.80
CA ILE A 78 -13.92 8.23 -4.45
C ILE A 78 -14.95 7.68 -3.46
N SER A 79 -16.23 7.85 -3.76
CA SER A 79 -17.32 7.26 -2.98
C SER A 79 -17.45 5.79 -3.34
N THR A 80 -17.46 4.93 -2.32
CA THR A 80 -17.58 3.49 -2.50
C THR A 80 -18.58 2.86 -1.53
N THR A 81 -19.18 1.75 -1.96
CA THR A 81 -19.96 0.85 -1.11
C THR A 81 -19.19 -0.46 -0.98
N GLN A 82 -19.05 -0.95 0.25
CA GLN A 82 -18.28 -2.15 0.57
C GLN A 82 -19.21 -3.27 1.01
N PHE A 83 -18.92 -4.49 0.56
CA PHE A 83 -19.62 -5.71 0.98
C PHE A 83 -18.60 -6.78 1.33
N ALA A 84 -18.96 -7.66 2.27
CA ALA A 84 -18.18 -8.83 2.61
C ALA A 84 -18.96 -10.10 2.24
N LYS A 85 -18.31 -11.02 1.52
CA LYS A 85 -18.85 -12.35 1.20
C LYS A 85 -17.81 -13.40 1.60
N GLY A 86 -17.89 -13.89 2.83
CA GLY A 86 -16.80 -14.70 3.40
C GLY A 86 -15.52 -13.87 3.56
N ASN A 87 -14.41 -14.35 2.98
CA ASN A 87 -13.13 -13.63 2.95
C ASN A 87 -12.97 -12.71 1.72
N GLU A 88 -14.01 -12.56 0.90
CA GLU A 88 -14.00 -11.65 -0.24
C GLU A 88 -14.43 -10.24 0.19
N LEU A 89 -13.58 -9.25 -0.10
CA LEU A 89 -13.91 -7.82 -0.04
C LEU A 89 -14.43 -7.37 -1.40
N ILE A 90 -15.70 -6.98 -1.47
CA ILE A 90 -16.32 -6.44 -2.68
C ILE A 90 -16.40 -4.92 -2.53
N VAL A 91 -15.79 -4.20 -3.47
CA VAL A 91 -15.74 -2.74 -3.51
C VAL A 91 -16.47 -2.25 -4.75
N ARG A 92 -17.62 -1.60 -4.56
CA ARG A 92 -18.34 -0.92 -5.63
C ARG A 92 -17.99 0.55 -5.65
N ILE A 93 -17.64 1.06 -6.83
CA ILE A 93 -17.39 2.48 -7.07
C ILE A 93 -18.72 3.16 -7.40
N ASP A 94 -19.14 4.11 -6.56
CA ASP A 94 -20.46 4.74 -6.67
C ASP A 94 -20.42 6.08 -7.41
N LYS A 95 -19.42 6.91 -7.12
CA LYS A 95 -19.20 8.22 -7.77
C LYS A 95 -17.85 8.83 -7.38
N ILE A 96 -17.42 9.82 -8.17
CA ILE A 96 -16.45 10.82 -7.71
C ILE A 96 -17.18 11.80 -6.77
N ALA A 97 -16.62 11.97 -5.58
CA ALA A 97 -17.15 12.85 -4.54
C ALA A 97 -16.40 14.19 -4.58
N GLU A 98 -17.11 15.23 -4.99
CA GLU A 98 -16.62 16.61 -4.90
C GLU A 98 -16.59 17.06 -3.43
N PRO A 99 -15.52 17.73 -2.99
CA PRO A 99 -15.42 18.23 -1.62
C PRO A 99 -16.30 19.47 -1.42
N GLY A 100 -16.73 19.72 -0.18
CA GLY A 100 -17.46 20.94 0.18
C GLY A 100 -16.63 22.24 0.07
N GLY A 101 -15.31 22.13 -0.13
CA GLY A 101 -14.39 23.24 -0.39
C GLY A 101 -13.15 22.75 -1.12
N CYS A 102 -12.61 23.56 -2.02
CA CYS A 102 -11.49 23.19 -2.89
C CYS A 102 -10.13 23.54 -2.25
N PHE A 103 -9.25 22.57 -2.10
CA PHE A 103 -7.83 22.84 -1.83
C PHE A 103 -7.12 23.11 -3.16
N THR A 104 -6.42 24.24 -3.27
CA THR A 104 -5.91 24.85 -4.52
C THR A 104 -4.72 24.11 -5.15
N ALA A 105 -4.85 22.80 -5.35
CA ALA A 105 -3.90 21.97 -6.08
C ALA A 105 -4.69 20.98 -6.93
N ILE A 106 -4.25 20.74 -8.16
CA ILE A 106 -4.82 19.71 -9.03
C ILE A 106 -4.28 18.35 -8.55
N GLY A 107 -5.12 17.32 -8.56
CA GLY A 107 -4.69 15.97 -8.17
C GLY A 107 -5.79 14.92 -8.35
N PRO A 108 -5.45 13.63 -8.20
CA PRO A 108 -6.42 12.55 -8.38
C PRO A 108 -7.44 12.51 -7.23
N ALA A 109 -8.58 11.89 -7.48
CA ALA A 109 -9.52 11.54 -6.43
C ALA A 109 -8.99 10.31 -5.67
N ILE A 110 -9.04 10.35 -4.33
CA ILE A 110 -8.49 9.29 -3.47
C ILE A 110 -9.57 8.75 -2.53
N SER A 111 -9.49 7.47 -2.21
CA SER A 111 -10.27 6.87 -1.12
C SER A 111 -9.47 5.82 -0.37
N TYR A 112 -9.82 5.62 0.90
CA TYR A 112 -9.23 4.62 1.79
C TYR A 112 -10.34 3.72 2.31
N ILE A 113 -10.21 2.44 2.03
CA ILE A 113 -11.18 1.40 2.40
C ILE A 113 -10.54 0.47 3.42
N ASP A 114 -11.30 0.00 4.39
CA ASP A 114 -10.84 -1.05 5.30
C ASP A 114 -10.47 -2.31 4.52
N LEU A 115 -9.27 -2.83 4.76
CA LEU A 115 -8.81 -4.10 4.20
C LEU A 115 -8.62 -5.09 5.36
N PRO A 116 -9.63 -5.95 5.65
CA PRO A 116 -9.55 -6.95 6.70
C PRO A 116 -8.36 -7.90 6.48
N GLU A 117 -7.69 -8.30 7.58
CA GLU A 117 -6.50 -9.15 7.48
C GLU A 117 -6.80 -10.58 6.99
N ASN A 118 -8.06 -11.03 7.09
CA ASN A 118 -8.49 -12.32 6.58
C ASN A 118 -8.97 -12.27 5.12
N THR A 119 -8.85 -11.13 4.44
CA THR A 119 -9.24 -11.03 3.02
C THR A 119 -8.31 -11.87 2.16
N ASP A 120 -8.87 -12.75 1.34
CA ASP A 120 -8.13 -13.57 0.35
C ASP A 120 -8.49 -13.23 -1.11
N LYS A 121 -9.56 -12.45 -1.30
CA LYS A 121 -10.03 -11.99 -2.61
C LYS A 121 -10.56 -10.56 -2.54
N ILE A 122 -10.23 -9.75 -3.54
CA ILE A 122 -10.80 -8.41 -3.75
C ILE A 122 -11.53 -8.39 -5.09
N THR A 123 -12.77 -7.90 -5.09
CA THR A 123 -13.56 -7.67 -6.30
C THR A 123 -13.93 -6.20 -6.40
N PHE A 124 -13.56 -5.55 -7.50
CA PHE A 124 -13.96 -4.17 -7.80
C PHE A 124 -15.10 -4.15 -8.80
N ILE A 125 -16.07 -3.27 -8.59
CA ILE A 125 -17.23 -3.12 -9.48
C ILE A 125 -17.39 -1.65 -9.86
N ASN A 126 -17.41 -1.37 -11.17
CA ASN A 126 -17.59 -0.02 -11.72
C ASN A 126 -18.54 -0.05 -12.91
N GLY A 127 -19.82 0.23 -12.64
CA GLY A 127 -20.87 -0.05 -13.61
C GLY A 127 -21.05 -1.56 -13.78
N ASP A 128 -20.97 -2.02 -15.03
CA ASP A 128 -21.04 -3.43 -15.45
C ASP A 128 -19.68 -4.12 -15.52
N LYS A 129 -18.58 -3.37 -15.28
CA LYS A 129 -17.22 -3.91 -15.27
C LYS A 129 -16.86 -4.46 -13.90
N ILE A 130 -16.23 -5.63 -13.88
CA ILE A 130 -15.83 -6.35 -12.67
C ILE A 130 -14.37 -6.75 -12.78
N ASP A 131 -13.55 -6.31 -11.85
CA ASP A 131 -12.15 -6.73 -11.73
C ASP A 131 -11.98 -7.59 -10.48
N GLN A 132 -11.11 -8.59 -10.55
CA GLN A 132 -10.89 -9.54 -9.48
C GLN A 132 -9.40 -9.78 -9.24
N TYR A 133 -9.05 -9.89 -7.96
CA TYR A 133 -7.69 -10.15 -7.50
C TYR A 133 -7.72 -11.16 -6.37
N SER A 134 -6.75 -12.08 -6.36
CA SER A 134 -6.41 -12.79 -5.12
C SER A 134 -5.42 -11.96 -4.32
N ILE A 135 -5.51 -12.06 -3.01
CA ILE A 135 -4.63 -11.36 -2.08
C ILE A 135 -4.16 -12.32 -0.99
N ASP A 136 -2.88 -12.23 -0.65
CA ASP A 136 -2.27 -12.96 0.46
C ASP A 136 -1.75 -11.92 1.47
N ILE A 137 -2.32 -11.91 2.67
CA ILE A 137 -1.99 -10.98 3.74
C ILE A 137 -1.28 -11.75 4.86
N THR A 138 -0.03 -11.39 5.09
CA THR A 138 0.78 -11.92 6.20
C THR A 138 1.24 -10.80 7.12
N ALA A 139 1.83 -11.15 8.26
CA ALA A 139 2.45 -10.18 9.16
C ALA A 139 3.68 -9.47 8.54
N GLN A 140 4.26 -10.00 7.46
CA GLN A 140 5.48 -9.45 6.84
C GLN A 140 5.19 -8.67 5.56
N LYS A 141 4.24 -9.15 4.75
CA LYS A 141 3.97 -8.61 3.42
C LYS A 141 2.57 -8.93 2.95
N ILE A 142 2.14 -8.19 1.94
CA ILE A 142 0.90 -8.37 1.20
C ILE A 142 1.26 -8.62 -0.25
N ALA A 143 0.69 -9.66 -0.86
CA ALA A 143 0.84 -9.97 -2.27
C ALA A 143 -0.51 -9.96 -2.98
N ILE A 144 -0.57 -9.39 -4.17
CA ILE A 144 -1.76 -9.28 -5.01
C ILE A 144 -1.47 -9.96 -6.35
N ALA A 145 -2.36 -10.86 -6.76
CA ALA A 145 -2.32 -11.45 -8.08
C ALA A 145 -3.62 -11.15 -8.84
N LEU A 146 -3.47 -10.79 -10.11
CA LEU A 146 -4.58 -10.50 -10.99
C LEU A 146 -5.34 -11.78 -11.35
N ILE A 147 -6.67 -11.75 -11.24
CA ILE A 147 -7.58 -12.78 -11.76
C ILE A 147 -8.27 -12.26 -13.01
N GLU A 148 -8.90 -11.08 -12.94
CA GLU A 148 -9.65 -10.46 -14.04
C GLU A 148 -9.50 -8.93 -13.99
N LYS A 149 -9.30 -8.28 -15.14
CA LYS A 149 -9.05 -6.83 -15.23
C LYS A 149 -9.77 -6.19 -16.40
N HIS A 150 -10.40 -5.05 -16.13
CA HIS A 150 -11.03 -4.15 -17.09
C HIS A 150 -10.77 -2.67 -16.79
N PHE A 151 -10.66 -2.27 -15.51
CA PHE A 151 -10.55 -0.85 -15.14
C PHE A 151 -9.63 -0.55 -13.95
N THR A 152 -9.09 -1.57 -13.28
CA THR A 152 -8.21 -1.40 -12.12
C THR A 152 -6.79 -1.87 -12.39
N THR A 153 -5.82 -1.23 -11.74
CA THR A 153 -4.41 -1.63 -11.78
C THR A 153 -3.84 -1.58 -10.38
N SER A 154 -3.24 -2.69 -9.91
CA SER A 154 -2.45 -2.62 -8.68
C SER A 154 -1.15 -1.88 -8.97
N LEU A 155 -0.85 -0.83 -8.21
CA LEU A 155 0.42 -0.09 -8.32
C LEU A 155 1.61 -0.96 -7.93
N TYR A 156 1.39 -1.86 -6.98
CA TYR A 156 2.41 -2.77 -6.47
C TYR A 156 1.80 -4.15 -6.24
N ASN A 157 2.34 -5.16 -6.90
CA ASN A 157 1.93 -6.56 -6.68
C ASN A 157 2.38 -7.08 -5.31
N LYS A 158 3.38 -6.45 -4.66
CA LYS A 158 3.88 -6.80 -3.33
C LYS A 158 4.14 -5.53 -2.52
N THR A 159 3.72 -5.51 -1.26
CA THR A 159 3.99 -4.41 -0.31
C THR A 159 4.38 -5.02 1.03
N PHE A 160 5.49 -4.57 1.63
CA PHE A 160 5.87 -4.99 2.98
C PHE A 160 4.96 -4.33 4.03
N ARG A 161 4.70 -5.05 5.13
CA ARG A 161 4.05 -4.50 6.33
C ARG A 161 5.07 -3.74 7.16
N ILE A 162 4.63 -2.72 7.89
CA ILE A 162 5.42 -1.96 8.85
C ILE A 162 5.78 -2.90 10.02
N PRO A 163 7.07 -3.21 10.25
CA PRO A 163 7.43 -4.09 11.34
C PRO A 163 7.17 -3.41 12.70
N THR A 164 6.54 -4.12 13.65
CA THR A 164 6.40 -3.64 15.02
C THR A 164 7.75 -3.32 15.64
N ASN A 165 7.80 -2.27 16.47
CA ASN A 165 9.01 -1.78 17.13
C ASN A 165 10.14 -1.47 16.13
N SER A 166 9.80 -0.85 15.02
CA SER A 166 10.79 -0.37 14.04
C SER A 166 10.69 1.14 13.81
N PHE A 167 11.73 1.69 13.18
CA PHE A 167 11.73 3.04 12.65
C PHE A 167 12.61 3.15 11.41
N ALA A 168 12.34 4.17 10.59
CA ALA A 168 13.19 4.60 9.49
C ALA A 168 13.97 5.86 9.87
N TYR A 169 15.27 5.85 9.60
CA TYR A 169 16.14 7.03 9.56
C TYR A 169 16.20 7.54 8.12
N VAL A 170 15.81 8.80 7.93
CA VAL A 170 15.70 9.45 6.62
C VAL A 170 16.44 10.78 6.68
N CYS A 171 17.28 11.06 5.69
CA CYS A 171 18.14 12.23 5.70
C CYS A 171 18.28 12.87 4.31
N GLY A 172 18.13 14.18 4.28
CA GLY A 172 18.34 15.02 3.11
C GLY A 172 19.38 16.08 3.44
N THR A 173 20.36 16.26 2.56
CA THR A 173 21.45 17.21 2.77
C THR A 173 21.64 18.12 1.56
N ASN A 174 22.56 19.06 1.72
CA ASN A 174 23.14 19.82 0.62
C ASN A 174 24.32 19.03 0.04
N LYS A 175 24.90 19.55 -1.05
CA LYS A 175 26.09 18.94 -1.66
C LYS A 175 27.35 19.02 -0.78
N ASN A 176 27.41 20.00 0.12
CA ASN A 176 28.62 20.33 0.88
C ASN A 176 28.60 19.82 2.33
N ASN A 177 27.54 19.13 2.74
CA ASN A 177 27.35 18.65 4.11
C ASN A 177 26.78 17.21 4.14
N THR A 178 27.20 16.40 3.17
CA THR A 178 26.75 15.00 3.03
C THR A 178 27.27 14.10 4.16
N GLU A 179 28.33 14.50 4.87
CA GLU A 179 28.88 13.82 6.03
C GLU A 179 27.88 13.73 7.19
N ILE A 180 26.92 14.65 7.28
CA ILE A 180 25.84 14.65 8.29
C ILE A 180 25.06 13.34 8.26
N TYR A 181 24.81 12.80 7.05
CA TYR A 181 24.09 11.54 6.89
C TYR A 181 24.80 10.38 7.59
N ASN A 182 26.11 10.22 7.33
CA ASN A 182 26.90 9.11 7.89
C ASN A 182 27.22 9.31 9.38
N ALA A 183 27.42 10.56 9.79
CA ALA A 183 27.72 10.90 11.18
C ALA A 183 26.53 10.58 12.10
N PHE A 184 25.31 11.02 11.76
CA PHE A 184 24.14 10.68 12.56
C PHE A 184 23.78 9.20 12.47
N TYR A 185 23.90 8.58 11.28
CA TYR A 185 23.71 7.14 11.13
C TYR A 185 24.63 6.33 12.06
N THR A 186 25.88 6.75 12.21
CA THR A 186 26.84 6.08 13.10
C THR A 186 26.40 6.18 14.57
N LEU A 187 25.85 7.32 15.01
CA LEU A 187 25.30 7.46 16.36
C LEU A 187 24.13 6.47 16.60
N VAL A 188 23.22 6.34 15.63
CA VAL A 188 22.11 5.38 15.72
C VAL A 188 22.63 3.95 15.72
N LYS A 189 23.57 3.62 14.84
CA LYS A 189 24.13 2.27 14.68
C LYS A 189 24.95 1.80 15.87
N GLN A 190 25.61 2.71 16.58
CA GLN A 190 26.39 2.39 17.78
C GLN A 190 25.52 2.19 19.03
N ASN A 191 24.24 2.57 18.98
CA ASN A 191 23.33 2.32 20.09
C ASN A 191 22.99 0.81 20.17
N PRO A 192 23.35 0.12 21.26
CA PRO A 192 23.13 -1.32 21.40
C PRO A 192 21.65 -1.72 21.48
N ASP A 193 20.74 -0.77 21.74
CA ASP A 193 19.31 -1.01 21.79
C ASP A 193 18.66 -1.06 20.40
N PHE A 194 19.41 -0.73 19.34
CA PHE A 194 18.94 -0.73 17.96
C PHE A 194 19.62 -1.81 17.13
N THR A 195 18.84 -2.45 16.26
CA THR A 195 19.33 -3.45 15.30
C THR A 195 18.90 -3.03 13.91
N GLU A 196 19.87 -2.76 13.05
CA GLU A 196 19.64 -2.47 11.63
C GLU A 196 19.07 -3.69 10.92
N PHE A 197 18.14 -3.48 9.98
CA PHE A 197 17.60 -4.53 9.13
C PHE A 197 17.31 -4.00 7.72
N GLU A 198 17.15 -4.92 6.78
CA GLU A 198 16.70 -4.64 5.42
C GLU A 198 15.41 -5.40 5.13
N PHE A 199 14.61 -4.89 4.20
CA PHE A 199 13.44 -5.59 3.70
C PHE A 199 13.88 -6.62 2.67
N GLU A 200 13.77 -7.91 2.99
CA GLU A 200 14.23 -8.99 2.12
C GLU A 200 13.21 -9.33 1.02
N GLY A 201 13.68 -9.36 -0.23
CA GLY A 201 12.88 -9.73 -1.39
C GLY A 201 12.21 -8.54 -2.09
N GLU A 202 11.21 -8.84 -2.92
CA GLU A 202 10.49 -7.83 -3.71
C GLU A 202 9.28 -7.28 -2.96
N GLY A 203 9.12 -5.96 -2.97
CA GLY A 203 7.92 -5.28 -2.54
C GLY A 203 8.15 -3.81 -2.26
N ARG A 204 7.06 -3.03 -2.26
CA ARG A 204 7.10 -1.64 -1.81
C ARG A 204 7.44 -1.57 -0.33
N ILE A 205 8.43 -0.76 0.03
CA ILE A 205 8.78 -0.47 1.42
C ILE A 205 7.71 0.48 2.01
N PRO A 206 7.18 0.22 3.22
CA PRO A 206 6.10 1.02 3.81
C PRO A 206 6.62 2.27 4.54
N TYR A 207 7.93 2.49 4.56
CA TYR A 207 8.57 3.70 5.03
C TYR A 207 9.02 4.59 3.85
N PRO A 208 9.27 5.89 4.07
CA PRO A 208 9.99 6.70 3.09
C PRO A 208 11.34 6.07 2.77
N GLU A 209 11.64 5.88 1.49
CA GLU A 209 12.92 5.35 1.04
C GLU A 209 13.99 6.45 0.99
N THR A 210 13.59 7.72 0.90
CA THR A 210 14.47 8.89 0.92
C THR A 210 13.69 10.17 1.28
N THR A 211 14.39 11.29 1.44
CA THR A 211 13.76 12.62 1.53
C THR A 211 13.36 13.14 0.14
N ASN A 212 12.51 14.17 0.11
CA ASN A 212 12.19 14.90 -1.11
C ASN A 212 12.52 16.38 -0.93
N GLY A 213 12.96 17.04 -2.01
CA GLY A 213 13.19 18.49 -2.02
C GLY A 213 14.57 18.95 -1.55
N ASN A 214 15.49 18.04 -1.20
CA ASN A 214 16.88 18.39 -0.90
C ASN A 214 17.78 18.26 -2.14
N TRP A 215 18.97 18.86 -2.10
CA TRP A 215 19.96 18.71 -3.18
C TRP A 215 20.56 17.31 -3.23
N VAL A 216 20.68 16.64 -2.08
CA VAL A 216 21.10 15.24 -1.97
C VAL A 216 20.10 14.53 -1.05
N ASN A 217 19.31 13.62 -1.61
CA ASN A 217 18.40 12.77 -0.85
C ASN A 217 19.10 11.43 -0.61
N HIS A 218 19.41 11.09 0.65
CA HIS A 218 20.13 9.87 0.99
C HIS A 218 19.18 8.68 1.10
N PRO A 219 19.67 7.45 0.84
CA PRO A 219 18.87 6.25 1.09
C PRO A 219 18.54 6.13 2.58
N SER A 220 17.33 5.68 2.88
CA SER A 220 16.89 5.49 4.26
C SER A 220 17.48 4.22 4.87
N LYS A 221 17.58 4.21 6.20
CA LYS A 221 18.02 3.05 6.99
C LYS A 221 16.93 2.63 7.96
N PHE A 222 16.80 1.33 8.20
CA PHE A 222 15.72 0.78 9.01
C PHE A 222 16.28 0.06 10.22
N PHE A 223 15.65 0.28 11.37
CA PHE A 223 16.09 -0.26 12.64
C PHE A 223 14.92 -0.83 13.43
N LYS A 224 15.19 -1.87 14.22
CA LYS A 224 14.30 -2.35 15.27
C LYS A 224 14.82 -1.95 16.65
N TYR A 225 13.91 -1.82 17.60
CA TYR A 225 14.20 -1.60 19.01
C TYR A 225 13.39 -2.55 19.88
N LYS A 226 13.82 -2.73 21.13
CA LYS A 226 13.10 -3.56 22.12
C LYS A 226 12.31 -2.72 23.13
N ASP A 227 12.86 -1.57 23.54
CA ASP A 227 12.25 -0.68 24.51
C ASP A 227 11.85 0.64 23.85
N VAL A 228 10.56 0.99 23.97
CA VAL A 228 10.02 2.27 23.48
C VAL A 228 10.66 3.47 24.17
N LYS A 229 11.15 3.32 25.41
CA LYS A 229 11.88 4.38 26.12
C LYS A 229 13.18 4.72 25.41
N GLU A 230 13.92 3.71 24.95
CA GLU A 230 15.17 3.92 24.21
C GLU A 230 14.90 4.54 22.83
N PHE A 231 13.84 4.09 22.15
CA PHE A 231 13.37 4.76 20.93
C PHE A 231 13.06 6.23 21.17
N ASN A 232 12.34 6.57 22.25
CA ASN A 232 11.98 7.96 22.56
C ASN A 232 13.19 8.84 22.90
N LYS A 233 14.30 8.28 23.39
CA LYS A 233 15.55 9.04 23.59
C LYS A 233 16.15 9.54 22.28
N LEU A 234 15.81 8.96 21.13
CA LEU A 234 16.26 9.47 19.82
C LEU A 234 15.84 10.92 19.57
N ALA A 235 14.73 11.39 20.15
CA ALA A 235 14.32 12.78 20.05
C ALA A 235 15.42 13.72 20.59
N ALA A 236 15.87 13.49 21.83
CA ALA A 236 16.91 14.29 22.45
C ALA A 236 18.27 14.14 21.75
N ILE A 237 18.61 12.92 21.31
CA ILE A 237 19.85 12.67 20.55
C ILE A 237 19.83 13.46 19.23
N LEU A 238 18.71 13.42 18.51
CA LEU A 238 18.52 14.17 17.27
C LEU A 238 18.62 15.67 17.49
N ASN A 239 17.93 16.20 18.51
CA ASN A 239 17.90 17.64 18.78
C ASN A 239 19.30 18.15 19.16
N ASN A 240 20.01 17.44 20.04
CA ASN A 240 21.38 17.79 20.42
C ASN A 240 22.35 17.74 19.23
N TYR A 241 22.24 16.70 18.40
CA TYR A 241 23.07 16.59 17.20
C TYR A 241 22.75 17.73 16.21
N SER A 242 21.47 18.01 15.97
CA SER A 242 21.04 19.05 15.05
C SER A 242 21.51 20.43 15.49
N ALA A 243 21.34 20.78 16.76
CA ALA A 243 21.78 22.08 17.29
C ALA A 243 23.30 22.31 17.15
N ALA A 244 24.10 21.24 17.17
CA ALA A 244 25.55 21.33 17.05
C ALA A 244 26.06 21.26 15.60
N ASN A 245 25.32 20.64 14.68
CA ASN A 245 25.85 20.27 13.35
C ASN A 245 25.01 20.76 12.17
N ILE A 246 23.78 21.23 12.39
CA ILE A 246 22.87 21.66 11.35
C ILE A 246 22.51 23.12 11.56
N GLU A 247 23.00 23.98 10.67
CA GLU A 247 22.62 25.39 10.65
C GLU A 247 21.12 25.54 10.36
N LYS A 248 20.47 26.47 11.07
CA LYS A 248 19.05 26.80 10.89
C LYS A 248 18.78 27.23 9.44
N ASN A 249 17.70 26.73 8.85
CA ASN A 249 17.32 27.00 7.46
C ASN A 249 18.36 26.58 6.39
N SER A 250 19.30 25.70 6.73
CA SER A 250 20.33 25.25 5.79
C SER A 250 19.82 24.35 4.66
N GLY A 251 18.58 23.86 4.74
CA GLY A 251 18.05 22.86 3.78
C GLY A 251 18.49 21.43 4.09
N VAL A 252 19.15 21.19 5.23
CA VAL A 252 19.45 19.86 5.76
C VAL A 252 18.33 19.39 6.67
N SER A 253 17.89 18.15 6.50
CA SER A 253 16.83 17.55 7.30
C SER A 253 17.18 16.12 7.69
N ILE A 254 17.04 15.80 8.98
CA ILE A 254 17.01 14.43 9.48
C ILE A 254 15.61 14.18 10.04
N SER A 255 15.03 13.05 9.68
CA SER A 255 13.74 12.58 10.19
C SER A 255 13.83 11.13 10.66
N ILE A 256 13.18 10.85 11.78
CA ILE A 256 12.94 9.51 12.29
C ILE A 256 11.44 9.23 12.19
N TYR A 257 11.05 8.15 11.52
CA TYR A 257 9.67 7.71 11.39
C TYR A 257 9.48 6.38 12.12
N GLY A 258 8.82 6.40 13.28
CA GLY A 258 8.48 5.21 14.03
C GLY A 258 7.28 4.47 13.46
N TRP A 259 7.22 3.16 13.70
CA TRP A 259 6.13 2.27 13.30
C TRP A 259 4.75 2.63 13.89
N ASN A 260 4.70 3.50 14.89
CA ASN A 260 3.51 3.87 15.67
C ASN A 260 3.14 5.36 15.51
N ASN A 261 3.43 5.93 14.35
CA ASN A 261 3.22 7.34 13.98
C ASN A 261 4.04 8.37 14.79
N ILE A 262 4.93 7.93 15.68
CA ILE A 262 5.86 8.85 16.35
C ILE A 262 6.90 9.30 15.34
N LYS A 263 7.13 10.61 15.25
CA LYS A 263 8.09 11.22 14.33
C LYS A 263 8.99 12.18 15.08
N PHE A 264 10.29 12.15 14.77
CA PHE A 264 11.26 13.14 15.24
C PHE A 264 11.87 13.85 14.04
N HIS A 265 12.00 15.16 14.13
CA HIS A 265 12.46 15.99 13.03
C HIS A 265 13.51 16.98 13.52
N SER A 266 14.63 17.09 12.81
CA SER A 266 15.76 17.94 13.21
C SER A 266 15.45 19.44 13.25
N TRP A 267 14.34 19.89 12.67
CA TRP A 267 13.99 21.31 12.53
C TRP A 267 12.90 21.79 13.49
N LEU A 268 12.32 20.93 14.32
CA LEU A 268 11.26 21.37 15.25
C LEU A 268 11.82 22.14 16.47
N GLU A 269 13.05 21.85 16.88
CA GLU A 269 13.70 22.46 18.05
C GLU A 269 15.01 23.21 17.70
N ASN A 270 15.27 23.47 16.41
CA ASN A 270 16.48 24.14 15.92
C ASN A 270 16.23 25.61 15.53
#